data_AF-A0A838HJA5-F1
#
_entry.id   AF-A0A838HJA5-F1
#
_cell.length_a   1.000
_cell.length_b   1.000
_cell.length_c   1.000
_cell.angle_alpha   90.00
_cell.angle_beta   90.00
_cell.angle_gamma   90.00
#
_symmetry.space_group_name_H-M   'P 1'
#
loop_
_entity.id
_entity.type
_entity.pdbx_description
1 polymer ?
#
loop_
_entity_poly.entity_id
_entity_poly.type
_entity_poly.pdbx_seq_one_letter_code
_entity_poly.pdbx_strand_id
1 'polypeptide(L)'
;MKRTRVLILGAAGRDFHNFNLVYRDDPRWEVVAFTAQQIPHIADRRYPAELAGEHYPEGIPIVEEDRLEELIRDLGVDQCVMAYSDLSHAGVMHLASRANAAGADFVLLGAERTMLKSRLPVVAVCASRTGAGKSQTSRAVVKVLRDAGRRVAVLRHPMPYGDLAAQRVQRFATPEDLQSQHVTIEEREEYEPHIAAGSIVYAGVDYEQILRAAEAEADVLVWDGGNNDTSFLKADVYLTVVDPHRPGHEVGYHPGETNVRLADAVIINKVDTAEPEAVREVRANVTAANPRARILEAASPVRADDPEVLRGKRVLAIEDGPTLTHGEMRYGAATIAARQLGAAELVDPRPFAVGEIAETFARYPSVGPLLPAMGYGDQQVRDLEETIARAAAAGVEAVAIGTPIDLG
;
A
#
# COMPACT_ATOMS: atom_id res chain seq x y z
N MET A 1 33.06 20.49 2.98
CA MET A 1 32.87 19.61 1.81
C MET A 1 31.54 19.98 1.16
N LYS A 2 31.43 19.92 -0.18
CA LYS A 2 30.14 20.06 -0.86
C LYS A 2 29.26 18.86 -0.46
N ARG A 3 28.02 19.10 0.00
CA ARG A 3 27.05 18.02 0.26
C ARG A 3 26.55 17.45 -1.06
N THR A 4 26.28 16.15 -1.09
CA THR A 4 25.61 15.52 -2.23
C THR A 4 24.11 15.81 -2.15
N ARG A 5 23.56 16.43 -3.19
CA ARG A 5 22.17 16.88 -3.26
C ARG A 5 21.29 15.75 -3.78
N VAL A 6 20.26 15.40 -3.03
CA VAL A 6 19.44 14.22 -3.25
C VAL A 6 17.98 14.62 -3.48
N LEU A 7 17.39 14.12 -4.57
CA LEU A 7 15.96 14.13 -4.80
C LEU A 7 15.43 12.73 -4.50
N ILE A 8 14.51 12.59 -3.55
CA ILE A 8 13.91 11.29 -3.24
C ILE A 8 12.60 11.17 -4.03
N LEU A 9 12.54 10.21 -4.93
CA LEU A 9 11.35 9.92 -5.72
C LEU A 9 10.38 9.10 -4.87
N GLY A 10 9.14 9.55 -4.71
CA GLY A 10 8.28 9.08 -3.64
C GLY A 10 6.77 9.10 -3.91
N ALA A 11 6.06 8.41 -3.02
CA ALA A 11 4.61 8.37 -2.95
C ALA A 11 4.15 8.53 -1.49
N ALA A 12 4.89 9.32 -0.70
CA ALA A 12 4.61 9.65 0.68
C ALA A 12 4.41 8.43 1.60
N GLY A 13 5.53 7.87 2.03
CA GLY A 13 5.61 6.80 3.00
C GLY A 13 7.03 6.29 3.08
N ARG A 14 7.41 5.43 2.12
CA ARG A 14 8.77 4.89 2.00
C ARG A 14 9.84 5.96 1.82
N ASP A 15 9.58 6.97 1.01
CA ASP A 15 10.45 8.14 0.80
C ASP A 15 10.80 8.85 2.11
N PHE A 16 9.81 9.13 2.95
CA PHE A 16 10.00 9.73 4.28
C PHE A 16 10.75 8.78 5.22
N HIS A 17 10.44 7.49 5.20
CA HIS A 17 11.18 6.48 5.98
C HIS A 17 12.66 6.41 5.56
N ASN A 18 12.92 6.35 4.25
CA ASN A 18 14.27 6.34 3.71
C ASN A 18 15.03 7.61 4.06
N PHE A 19 14.38 8.78 3.99
CA PHE A 19 14.92 10.04 4.46
C PHE A 19 15.32 9.97 5.94
N ASN A 20 14.37 9.63 6.82
CA ASN A 20 14.55 9.59 8.26
C ASN A 20 15.71 8.65 8.66
N LEU A 21 15.83 7.51 8.00
CA LEU A 21 16.79 6.47 8.38
C LEU A 21 18.18 6.65 7.72
N VAL A 22 18.23 7.12 6.48
CA VAL A 22 19.48 7.10 5.68
C VAL A 22 20.11 8.49 5.52
N TYR A 23 19.30 9.55 5.52
CA TYR A 23 19.75 10.88 5.08
C TYR A 23 19.63 11.98 6.13
N ARG A 24 18.61 11.93 6.99
CA ARG A 24 18.23 13.02 7.90
C ARG A 24 19.40 13.60 8.70
N ASP A 25 20.15 12.73 9.35
CA ASP A 25 21.19 13.09 10.32
C ASP A 25 22.63 12.96 9.76
N ASP A 26 22.78 12.65 8.46
CA ASP A 26 24.10 12.49 7.82
C ASP A 26 24.50 13.75 7.04
N PRO A 27 25.49 14.54 7.54
CA PRO A 27 25.83 15.85 7.00
C PRO A 27 26.50 15.79 5.62
N ARG A 28 26.77 14.59 5.08
CA ARG A 28 27.26 14.39 3.71
C ARG A 28 26.16 14.63 2.66
N TRP A 29 24.90 14.52 3.05
CA TRP A 29 23.76 14.60 2.14
C TRP A 29 22.92 15.85 2.41
N GLU A 30 22.21 16.27 1.38
CA GLU A 30 21.19 17.32 1.45
C GLU A 30 20.00 16.86 0.60
N VAL A 31 18.89 16.49 1.23
CA VAL A 31 17.67 16.13 0.52
C VAL A 31 16.93 17.41 0.15
N VAL A 32 16.88 17.71 -1.14
CA VAL A 32 16.41 19.01 -1.64
C VAL A 32 14.91 19.04 -1.90
N ALA A 33 14.31 17.87 -2.17
CA ALA A 33 12.88 17.71 -2.33
C ALA A 33 12.50 16.21 -2.25
N PHE A 34 11.22 15.96 -2.04
CA PHE A 34 10.54 14.70 -2.34
C PHE A 34 9.69 14.89 -3.60
N THR A 35 9.53 13.85 -4.42
CA THR A 35 8.44 13.84 -5.40
C THR A 35 7.18 13.21 -4.82
N ALA A 36 6.03 13.54 -5.40
CA ALA A 36 4.75 12.94 -5.11
C ALA A 36 4.22 12.19 -6.33
N GLN A 37 3.90 10.91 -6.15
CA GLN A 37 3.18 10.06 -7.08
C GLN A 37 2.13 9.24 -6.34
N GLN A 38 1.17 8.67 -7.08
CA GLN A 38 0.10 7.77 -6.61
C GLN A 38 -0.98 8.44 -5.73
N ILE A 39 -0.60 9.27 -4.76
CA ILE A 39 -1.52 9.90 -3.80
C ILE A 39 -1.93 11.30 -4.29
N PRO A 40 -3.23 11.59 -4.44
CA PRO A 40 -3.70 12.93 -4.81
C PRO A 40 -3.45 13.95 -3.69
N HIS A 41 -3.34 15.22 -4.06
CA HIS A 41 -3.28 16.37 -3.13
C HIS A 41 -2.10 16.41 -2.16
N ILE A 42 -1.04 15.63 -2.40
CA ILE A 42 0.16 15.65 -1.56
C ILE A 42 1.29 16.52 -2.11
N ALA A 43 1.32 16.76 -3.42
CA ALA A 43 2.20 17.77 -3.99
C ALA A 43 1.86 19.17 -3.43
N ASP A 44 2.85 20.07 -3.42
CA ASP A 44 2.79 21.41 -2.83
C ASP A 44 2.75 21.46 -1.28
N ARG A 45 2.79 20.30 -0.62
CA ARG A 45 3.04 20.20 0.82
C ARG A 45 4.54 20.26 1.12
N ARG A 46 4.87 20.31 2.41
CA ARG A 46 6.23 20.16 2.93
C ARG A 46 6.29 19.02 3.93
N TYR A 47 7.36 18.25 3.87
CA TYR A 47 7.77 17.41 4.97
C TYR A 47 8.15 18.33 6.15
N PRO A 48 7.53 18.22 7.33
CA PRO A 48 7.61 19.24 8.37
C PRO A 48 9.01 19.41 8.94
N ALA A 49 9.41 20.65 9.24
CA ALA A 49 10.68 20.96 9.90
C ALA A 49 10.85 20.18 11.23
N GLU A 50 9.75 20.02 11.97
CA GLU A 50 9.71 19.30 13.25
C GLU A 50 10.07 17.81 13.14
N LEU A 51 9.93 17.23 11.95
CA LEU A 51 10.32 15.85 11.63
C LEU A 51 11.62 15.78 10.85
N ALA A 52 11.99 16.85 10.14
CA ALA A 52 13.13 16.91 9.24
C ALA A 52 14.47 17.08 9.96
N GLY A 53 14.47 17.51 11.22
CA GLY A 53 15.67 17.69 12.02
C GLY A 53 16.39 19.03 11.74
N GLU A 54 17.49 19.27 12.45
CA GLU A 54 18.14 20.59 12.50
C GLU A 54 18.68 21.09 11.16
N HIS A 55 18.91 20.19 10.21
CA HIS A 55 19.41 20.54 8.87
C HIS A 55 18.35 21.12 7.94
N TYR A 56 17.06 21.06 8.30
CA TYR A 56 15.93 21.45 7.46
C TYR A 56 14.92 22.32 8.22
N PRO A 57 15.31 23.54 8.66
CA PRO A 57 14.46 24.41 9.49
C PRO A 57 13.18 24.88 8.79
N GLU A 58 13.12 24.83 7.46
CA GLU A 58 11.94 25.16 6.64
C GLU A 58 11.17 23.91 6.17
N GLY A 59 11.55 22.73 6.65
CA GLY A 59 11.09 21.46 6.10
C GLY A 59 11.62 21.21 4.68
N ILE A 60 11.12 20.15 4.04
CA ILE A 60 11.55 19.73 2.70
C ILE A 60 10.34 19.78 1.76
N PRO A 61 10.43 20.44 0.59
CA PRO A 61 9.31 20.53 -0.35
C PRO A 61 8.93 19.16 -0.93
N ILE A 62 7.63 18.97 -1.17
CA ILE A 62 7.05 17.82 -1.87
C ILE A 62 6.48 18.35 -3.19
N VAL A 63 6.96 17.82 -4.32
CA VAL A 63 6.67 18.38 -5.66
C VAL A 63 6.23 17.30 -6.65
N GLU A 64 5.57 17.69 -7.73
CA GLU A 64 5.12 16.78 -8.78
C GLU A 64 6.29 16.12 -9.53
N GLU A 65 6.26 14.79 -9.70
CA GLU A 65 7.32 14.03 -10.39
C GLU A 65 7.36 14.27 -11.91
N ASP A 66 6.27 14.74 -12.52
CA ASP A 66 6.21 15.00 -13.96
C ASP A 66 7.26 16.02 -14.42
N ARG A 67 7.74 16.87 -13.50
CA ARG A 67 8.79 17.87 -13.72
C ARG A 67 10.21 17.38 -13.42
N LEU A 68 10.43 16.06 -13.30
CA LEU A 68 11.70 15.45 -12.87
C LEU A 68 12.97 16.11 -13.47
N GLU A 69 13.04 16.27 -14.80
CA GLU A 69 14.22 16.82 -15.47
C GLU A 69 14.45 18.30 -15.15
N GLU A 70 13.38 19.07 -14.96
CA GLU A 70 13.44 20.47 -14.52
C GLU A 70 13.94 20.54 -13.08
N LEU A 71 13.36 19.74 -12.18
CA LEU A 71 13.76 19.66 -10.78
C LEU A 71 15.23 19.30 -10.62
N ILE A 72 15.74 18.35 -11.42
CA ILE A 72 17.16 17.96 -11.40
C ILE A 72 18.07 19.14 -11.73
N ARG A 73 17.74 19.91 -12.76
CA ARG A 73 18.54 21.08 -13.18
C ARG A 73 18.45 22.22 -12.19
N ASP A 74 17.24 22.61 -11.82
CA ASP A 74 16.96 23.81 -11.03
C ASP A 74 17.44 23.65 -9.58
N LEU A 75 17.29 22.45 -9.03
CA LEU A 75 17.76 22.14 -7.69
C LEU A 75 19.21 21.63 -7.68
N GLY A 76 19.86 21.46 -8.83
CA GLY A 76 21.23 20.94 -8.94
C GLY A 76 21.39 19.58 -8.26
N VAL A 77 20.51 18.64 -8.58
CA VAL A 77 20.45 17.30 -7.98
C VAL A 77 21.63 16.47 -8.46
N ASP A 78 22.36 15.86 -7.52
CA ASP A 78 23.43 14.90 -7.82
C ASP A 78 22.87 13.47 -7.90
N GLN A 79 21.88 13.12 -7.07
CA GLN A 79 21.28 11.77 -7.04
C GLN A 79 19.75 11.78 -6.94
N CYS A 80 19.08 10.99 -7.78
CA CYS A 80 17.68 10.63 -7.66
C CYS A 80 17.55 9.26 -6.99
N VAL A 81 16.91 9.21 -5.82
CA VAL A 81 16.74 7.98 -5.03
C VAL A 81 15.32 7.46 -5.18
N MET A 82 15.15 6.27 -5.73
CA MET A 82 13.83 5.64 -5.85
C MET A 82 13.33 5.15 -4.49
N ALA A 83 12.12 5.57 -4.11
CA ALA A 83 11.56 5.25 -2.80
C ALA A 83 10.01 5.13 -2.81
N TYR A 84 9.45 4.52 -3.85
CA TYR A 84 8.05 4.06 -3.87
C TYR A 84 7.90 2.75 -4.65
N SER A 85 6.70 2.18 -4.62
CA SER A 85 6.45 0.79 -4.96
C SER A 85 5.37 0.63 -6.04
N ASP A 86 5.07 -0.62 -6.41
CA ASP A 86 4.12 -1.03 -7.44
C ASP A 86 4.42 -0.54 -8.87
N LEU A 87 5.70 -0.40 -9.21
CA LEU A 87 6.13 -0.14 -10.58
C LEU A 87 6.61 -1.39 -11.28
N SER A 88 6.38 -1.50 -12.59
CA SER A 88 7.08 -2.48 -13.41
C SER A 88 8.59 -2.17 -13.44
N HIS A 89 9.43 -3.19 -13.63
CA HIS A 89 10.87 -2.96 -13.81
C HIS A 89 11.17 -2.03 -14.98
N ALA A 90 10.38 -2.09 -16.06
CA ALA A 90 10.49 -1.15 -17.17
C ALA A 90 10.20 0.29 -16.71
N GLY A 91 9.15 0.51 -15.91
CA GLY A 91 8.82 1.81 -15.34
C GLY A 91 9.97 2.40 -14.52
N VAL A 92 10.57 1.60 -13.63
CA VAL A 92 11.76 2.01 -12.87
C VAL A 92 12.92 2.37 -13.79
N MET A 93 13.18 1.59 -14.84
CA MET A 93 14.28 1.85 -15.76
C MET A 93 14.04 3.07 -16.66
N HIS A 94 12.78 3.42 -16.95
CA HIS A 94 12.45 4.67 -17.62
C HIS A 94 12.75 5.87 -16.72
N LEU A 95 12.42 5.82 -15.42
CA LEU A 95 12.79 6.86 -14.46
C LEU A 95 14.31 7.00 -14.35
N ALA A 96 15.04 5.88 -14.29
CA ALA A 96 16.50 5.89 -14.28
C ALA A 96 17.09 6.56 -15.52
N SER A 97 16.52 6.28 -16.70
CA SER A 97 16.96 6.89 -17.96
C SER A 97 16.73 8.40 -17.98
N ARG A 98 15.58 8.87 -17.46
CA ARG A 98 15.27 10.31 -17.33
C ARG A 98 16.26 11.02 -16.40
N ALA A 99 16.49 10.45 -15.21
CA ALA A 99 17.43 11.01 -14.22
C ALA A 99 18.85 11.12 -14.77
N ASN A 100 19.37 10.02 -15.35
CA ASN A 100 20.70 9.97 -15.94
C ASN A 100 20.86 10.96 -17.10
N ALA A 101 19.84 11.09 -17.97
CA ALA A 101 19.88 12.04 -19.08
C ALA A 101 19.86 13.51 -18.61
N ALA A 102 19.24 13.78 -17.47
CA ALA A 102 19.25 15.11 -16.83
C ALA A 102 20.53 15.39 -16.02
N GLY A 103 21.41 14.40 -15.83
CA GLY A 103 22.73 14.55 -15.22
C GLY A 103 22.84 14.10 -13.76
N ALA A 104 21.81 13.46 -13.20
CA ALA A 104 21.84 12.89 -11.85
C ALA A 104 22.04 11.37 -11.86
N ASP A 105 22.71 10.81 -10.87
CA ASP A 105 22.75 9.36 -10.67
C ASP A 105 21.36 8.84 -10.27
N PHE A 106 20.97 7.68 -10.76
CA PHE A 106 19.79 6.97 -10.26
C PHE A 106 20.17 5.89 -9.23
N VAL A 107 19.58 5.94 -8.05
CA VAL A 107 19.96 5.11 -6.90
C VAL A 107 18.77 4.28 -6.41
N LEU A 108 18.99 2.97 -6.28
CA LEU A 108 18.15 2.06 -5.51
C LEU A 108 18.83 1.74 -4.18
N LEU A 109 18.18 2.06 -3.06
CA LEU A 109 18.70 1.69 -1.75
C LEU A 109 18.54 0.19 -1.51
N GLY A 110 19.58 -0.44 -0.97
CA GLY A 110 19.52 -1.84 -0.54
C GLY A 110 18.56 -2.01 0.63
N ALA A 111 17.69 -3.02 0.59
CA ALA A 111 16.62 -3.23 1.57
C ALA A 111 17.11 -3.26 3.03
N GLU A 112 18.28 -3.84 3.31
CA GLU A 112 18.81 -3.86 4.69
C GLU A 112 19.17 -2.47 5.22
N ARG A 113 19.57 -1.53 4.34
CA ARG A 113 19.87 -0.14 4.73
C ARG A 113 18.62 0.62 5.15
N THR A 114 17.45 0.15 4.75
CA THR A 114 16.15 0.77 5.02
C THR A 114 15.34 -0.01 6.07
N MET A 115 15.98 -0.92 6.82
CA MET A 115 15.35 -1.74 7.85
C MET A 115 15.85 -1.37 9.25
N LEU A 116 14.92 -1.01 10.13
CA LEU A 116 15.18 -0.84 11.56
C LEU A 116 15.31 -2.19 12.26
N LYS A 117 16.21 -2.30 13.23
CA LYS A 117 16.37 -3.51 14.05
C LYS A 117 15.52 -3.39 15.31
N SER A 118 14.67 -4.39 15.53
CA SER A 118 13.91 -4.53 16.77
C SER A 118 14.66 -5.35 17.81
N ARG A 119 14.35 -5.12 19.09
CA ARG A 119 14.70 -6.01 20.20
C ARG A 119 13.73 -7.17 20.40
N LEU A 120 12.56 -7.12 19.75
CA LEU A 120 11.55 -8.17 19.78
C LEU A 120 11.59 -8.99 18.47
N PRO A 121 11.08 -10.23 18.48
CA PRO A 121 10.87 -10.97 17.25
C PRO A 121 9.94 -10.24 16.29
N VAL A 122 10.27 -10.24 15.00
CA VAL A 122 9.51 -9.57 13.94
C VAL A 122 9.10 -10.57 12.86
N VAL A 123 7.80 -10.61 12.57
CA VAL A 123 7.26 -11.30 11.38
C VAL A 123 6.84 -10.25 10.36
N ALA A 124 7.44 -10.25 9.18
CA ALA A 124 7.04 -9.36 8.08
C ALA A 124 6.13 -10.09 7.09
N VAL A 125 5.03 -9.44 6.72
CA VAL A 125 4.14 -9.88 5.64
C VAL A 125 4.19 -8.83 4.53
N CYS A 126 4.83 -9.20 3.43
CA CYS A 126 5.01 -8.39 2.22
C CYS A 126 4.30 -9.06 1.03
N ALA A 127 4.30 -8.41 -0.14
CA ALA A 127 3.76 -9.01 -1.36
C ALA A 127 4.62 -8.70 -2.59
N SER A 128 4.40 -9.43 -3.68
CA SER A 128 4.95 -9.06 -5.00
C SER A 128 4.16 -7.93 -5.66
N ARG A 129 2.85 -7.82 -5.39
CA ARG A 129 1.93 -6.81 -5.92
C ARG A 129 0.86 -6.43 -4.91
N THR A 130 0.34 -5.21 -5.05
CA THR A 130 -0.92 -4.82 -4.41
C THR A 130 -2.09 -5.70 -4.84
N GLY A 131 -3.01 -5.95 -3.90
CA GLY A 131 -4.13 -6.86 -4.09
C GLY A 131 -3.80 -8.36 -4.06
N ALA A 132 -2.54 -8.77 -3.76
CA ALA A 132 -2.18 -10.20 -3.69
C ALA A 132 -2.81 -10.97 -2.50
N GLY A 133 -3.40 -10.27 -1.53
CA GLY A 133 -4.03 -10.84 -0.34
C GLY A 133 -3.16 -10.81 0.91
N LYS A 134 -2.42 -9.71 1.09
CA LYS A 134 -1.55 -9.46 2.23
C LYS A 134 -2.34 -9.35 3.53
N SER A 135 -3.39 -8.53 3.55
CA SER A 135 -4.13 -8.23 4.77
C SER A 135 -4.81 -9.49 5.35
N GLN A 136 -5.32 -10.42 4.52
CA GLN A 136 -5.80 -11.71 5.02
C GLN A 136 -4.67 -12.54 5.66
N THR A 137 -3.50 -12.56 5.02
CA THR A 137 -2.32 -13.28 5.51
C THR A 137 -1.83 -12.69 6.83
N SER A 138 -1.73 -11.36 6.94
CA SER A 138 -1.35 -10.65 8.16
C SER A 138 -2.28 -10.99 9.32
N ARG A 139 -3.60 -10.97 9.09
CA ARG A 139 -4.59 -11.38 10.11
C ARG A 139 -4.44 -12.84 10.53
N ALA A 140 -4.16 -13.75 9.59
CA ALA A 140 -3.92 -15.16 9.91
C ALA A 140 -2.66 -15.34 10.77
N VAL A 141 -1.57 -14.63 10.46
CA VAL A 141 -0.32 -14.62 11.25
C VAL A 141 -0.57 -14.09 12.65
N VAL A 142 -1.24 -12.93 12.77
CA VAL A 142 -1.61 -12.33 14.05
C VAL A 142 -2.43 -13.31 14.88
N LYS A 143 -3.43 -13.96 14.29
CA LYS A 143 -4.24 -14.98 14.98
C LYS A 143 -3.38 -16.12 15.52
N VAL A 144 -2.48 -16.69 14.71
CA VAL A 144 -1.59 -17.77 15.14
C VAL A 144 -0.72 -17.36 16.32
N LEU A 145 -0.16 -16.14 16.29
CA LEU A 145 0.68 -15.62 17.38
C LEU A 145 -0.12 -15.40 18.68
N ARG A 146 -1.35 -14.91 18.57
CA ARG A 146 -2.26 -14.70 19.71
C ARG A 146 -2.77 -16.01 20.30
N ASP A 147 -3.12 -16.98 19.45
CA ASP A 147 -3.50 -18.33 19.90
C ASP A 147 -2.34 -19.01 20.66
N ALA A 148 -1.09 -18.63 20.35
CA ALA A 148 0.10 -19.02 21.10
C ALA A 148 0.37 -18.16 22.35
N GLY A 149 -0.57 -17.30 22.76
CA GLY A 149 -0.51 -16.49 23.98
C GLY A 149 0.40 -15.26 23.91
N ARG A 150 0.76 -14.78 22.71
CA ARG A 150 1.62 -13.60 22.55
C ARG A 150 0.81 -12.31 22.47
N ARG A 151 1.31 -11.24 23.08
CA ARG A 151 0.83 -9.87 22.81
C ARG A 151 1.44 -9.38 21.50
N VAL A 152 0.60 -9.07 20.53
CA VAL A 152 1.01 -8.70 19.18
C VAL A 152 0.77 -7.20 18.97
N ALA A 153 1.79 -6.49 18.50
CA ALA A 153 1.63 -5.17 17.89
C ALA A 153 1.83 -5.28 16.38
N VAL A 154 0.89 -4.71 15.63
CA VAL A 154 0.94 -4.62 14.17
C VAL A 154 1.49 -3.25 13.80
N LEU A 155 2.56 -3.21 13.01
CA LEU A 155 3.11 -1.98 12.46
C LEU A 155 2.68 -1.87 11.00
N ARG A 156 1.88 -0.84 10.70
CA ARG A 156 1.27 -0.62 9.39
C ARG A 156 1.95 0.50 8.64
N HIS A 157 2.31 0.22 7.38
CA HIS A 157 2.93 1.17 6.46
C HIS A 157 2.26 2.54 6.52
N PRO A 158 3.05 3.64 6.51
CA PRO A 158 2.52 5.00 6.62
C PRO A 158 1.55 5.31 5.48
N MET A 159 0.44 5.94 5.83
CA MET A 159 -0.56 6.49 4.93
C MET A 159 -0.76 7.98 5.28
N PRO A 160 0.16 8.86 4.85
CA PRO A 160 0.28 10.23 5.35
C PRO A 160 -0.72 11.21 4.73
N TYR A 161 -2.00 10.82 4.72
CA TYR A 161 -3.09 11.62 4.17
C TYR A 161 -3.37 12.88 5.00
N GLY A 162 -3.14 12.81 6.31
CA GLY A 162 -3.39 13.91 7.26
C GLY A 162 -2.17 14.77 7.56
N ASP A 163 -2.18 15.42 8.73
CA ASP A 163 -1.06 16.23 9.22
C ASP A 163 0.13 15.34 9.62
N LEU A 164 1.25 15.45 8.89
CA LEU A 164 2.43 14.62 9.10
C LEU A 164 3.03 14.76 10.51
N ALA A 165 3.01 15.96 11.07
CA ALA A 165 3.58 16.22 12.39
C ALA A 165 2.68 15.63 13.49
N ALA A 166 1.36 15.77 13.35
CA ALA A 166 0.40 15.11 14.24
C ALA A 166 0.46 13.58 14.11
N GLN A 167 0.71 13.07 12.90
CA GLN A 167 0.86 11.66 12.57
C GLN A 167 2.29 11.13 12.79
N ARG A 168 3.11 11.79 13.64
CA ARG A 168 4.48 11.35 13.92
C ARG A 168 4.53 9.91 14.45
N VAL A 169 3.71 9.63 15.47
CA VAL A 169 3.52 8.31 16.08
C VAL A 169 2.05 8.15 16.40
N GLN A 170 1.40 7.15 15.81
CA GLN A 170 0.01 6.84 16.06
C GLN A 170 -0.12 5.44 16.63
N ARG A 171 -1.04 5.30 17.58
CA ARG A 171 -1.37 4.05 18.25
C ARG A 171 -2.90 3.91 18.25
N PHE A 172 -3.37 2.75 17.81
CA PHE A 172 -4.79 2.41 17.75
C PHE A 172 -5.03 1.07 18.43
N ALA A 173 -5.84 1.07 19.48
CA ALA A 173 -6.25 -0.11 20.23
C ALA A 173 -7.77 -0.27 20.28
N THR A 174 -8.54 0.81 20.07
CA THR A 174 -10.00 0.77 20.05
C THR A 174 -10.59 1.54 18.86
N PRO A 175 -11.86 1.29 18.49
CA PRO A 175 -12.53 2.04 17.42
C PRO A 175 -12.58 3.56 17.67
N GLU A 176 -12.64 4.00 18.94
CA GLU A 176 -12.61 5.42 19.31
C GLU A 176 -11.27 6.10 18.96
N ASP A 177 -10.17 5.34 18.96
CA ASP A 177 -8.86 5.86 18.54
C ASP A 177 -8.87 6.27 17.06
N LEU A 178 -9.62 5.56 16.21
CA LEU A 178 -9.73 5.86 14.78
C LEU A 178 -10.47 7.18 14.54
N GLN A 179 -11.56 7.40 15.29
CA GLN A 179 -12.35 8.64 15.18
C GLN A 179 -11.56 9.85 15.71
N SER A 180 -10.93 9.71 16.87
CA SER A 180 -10.20 10.81 17.53
C SER A 180 -8.96 11.26 16.77
N GLN A 181 -8.39 10.41 15.91
CA GLN A 181 -7.21 10.71 15.10
C GLN A 181 -7.54 10.95 13.62
N HIS A 182 -8.82 11.15 13.28
CA HIS A 182 -9.28 11.53 11.94
C HIS A 182 -8.78 10.59 10.81
N VAL A 183 -8.83 9.29 11.08
CA VAL A 183 -8.38 8.25 10.16
C VAL A 183 -9.28 8.19 8.91
N THR A 184 -8.69 8.13 7.72
CA THR A 184 -9.44 8.10 6.44
C THR A 184 -10.13 6.75 6.20
N ILE A 185 -10.99 6.65 5.17
CA ILE A 185 -11.63 5.38 4.77
C ILE A 185 -10.58 4.31 4.48
N GLU A 186 -9.54 4.65 3.70
CA GLU A 186 -8.49 3.69 3.34
C GLU A 186 -7.68 3.23 4.56
N GLU A 187 -7.35 4.15 5.47
CA GLU A 187 -6.65 3.78 6.69
C GLU A 187 -7.52 2.88 7.59
N ARG A 188 -8.83 3.16 7.68
CA ARG A 188 -9.80 2.33 8.39
C ARG A 188 -9.86 0.91 7.81
N GLU A 189 -9.83 0.77 6.48
CA GLU A 189 -9.78 -0.54 5.79
C GLU A 189 -8.65 -1.43 6.29
N GLU A 190 -7.52 -0.83 6.61
CA GLU A 190 -6.32 -1.55 7.03
C GLU A 190 -6.20 -1.66 8.55
N TYR A 191 -6.81 -0.77 9.34
CA TYR A 191 -6.67 -0.74 10.80
C TYR A 191 -7.82 -1.46 11.53
N GLU A 192 -9.08 -1.23 11.12
CA GLU A 192 -10.27 -1.76 11.81
C GLU A 192 -10.25 -3.28 11.98
N PRO A 193 -9.89 -4.09 10.96
CA PRO A 193 -9.88 -5.54 11.11
C PRO A 193 -8.90 -6.04 12.18
N HIS A 194 -7.77 -5.34 12.38
CA HIS A 194 -6.79 -5.68 13.40
C HIS A 194 -7.28 -5.31 14.81
N ILE A 195 -7.91 -4.14 14.95
CA ILE A 195 -8.50 -3.65 16.20
C ILE A 195 -9.66 -4.56 16.63
N ALA A 196 -10.54 -4.92 15.70
CA ALA A 196 -11.63 -5.87 15.93
C ALA A 196 -11.12 -7.26 16.36
N ALA A 197 -9.95 -7.67 15.87
CA ALA A 197 -9.26 -8.89 16.30
C ALA A 197 -8.51 -8.75 17.64
N GLY A 198 -8.58 -7.57 18.28
CA GLY A 198 -7.97 -7.26 19.58
C GLY A 198 -6.47 -6.99 19.53
N SER A 199 -5.93 -6.63 18.36
CA SER A 199 -4.53 -6.26 18.18
C SER A 199 -4.34 -4.74 18.29
N ILE A 200 -3.14 -4.32 18.70
CA ILE A 200 -2.77 -2.91 18.71
C ILE A 200 -2.09 -2.61 17.38
N VAL A 201 -2.55 -1.56 16.70
CA VAL A 201 -1.95 -1.06 15.46
C VAL A 201 -1.12 0.17 15.76
N TYR A 202 0.10 0.21 15.24
CA TYR A 202 0.92 1.41 15.20
C TYR A 202 1.17 1.81 13.75
N ALA A 203 1.05 3.11 13.48
CA ALA A 203 1.30 3.72 12.18
C ALA A 203 1.85 5.14 12.38
N GLY A 204 2.08 5.86 11.29
CA GLY A 204 2.61 7.23 11.28
C GLY A 204 3.96 7.34 10.59
N VAL A 205 4.60 8.50 10.73
CA VAL A 205 5.75 8.91 9.89
C VAL A 205 7.10 8.52 10.48
N ASP A 206 7.27 8.59 11.81
CA ASP A 206 8.57 8.36 12.47
C ASP A 206 8.70 6.92 12.97
N TYR A 207 9.20 6.07 12.08
CA TYR A 207 9.28 4.63 12.32
C TYR A 207 10.24 4.20 13.42
N GLU A 208 11.23 5.03 13.73
CA GLU A 208 12.09 4.76 14.87
C GLU A 208 11.29 4.90 16.17
N GLN A 209 10.52 5.98 16.31
CA GLN A 209 9.69 6.19 17.50
C GLN A 209 8.51 5.23 17.57
N ILE A 210 7.86 4.93 16.45
CA ILE A 210 6.80 3.91 16.35
C ILE A 210 7.31 2.55 16.81
N LEU A 211 8.49 2.14 16.35
CA LEU A 211 9.10 0.88 16.77
C LEU A 211 9.32 0.86 18.29
N ARG A 212 9.87 1.93 18.86
CA ARG A 212 10.10 2.01 20.32
C ARG A 212 8.81 1.94 21.12
N ALA A 213 7.75 2.59 20.65
CA ALA A 213 6.43 2.55 21.29
C ALA A 213 5.85 1.12 21.25
N ALA A 214 5.86 0.47 20.09
CA ALA A 214 5.35 -0.89 19.94
C ALA A 214 6.14 -1.92 20.76
N GLU A 215 7.47 -1.77 20.82
CA GLU A 215 8.33 -2.64 21.62
C GLU A 215 8.01 -2.59 23.12
N ALA A 216 7.46 -1.48 23.62
CA ALA A 216 7.10 -1.33 25.04
C ALA A 216 5.82 -2.11 25.41
N GLU A 217 4.95 -2.41 24.45
CA GLU A 217 3.61 -2.95 24.71
C GLU A 217 3.39 -4.39 24.21
N ALA A 218 4.29 -4.91 23.35
CA ALA A 218 4.15 -6.22 22.72
C ALA A 218 5.26 -7.22 23.10
N ASP A 219 5.02 -8.49 22.78
CA ASP A 219 6.01 -9.57 22.86
C ASP A 219 6.59 -9.94 21.48
N VAL A 220 5.83 -9.64 20.42
CA VAL A 220 6.16 -9.91 19.02
C VAL A 220 5.56 -8.81 18.14
N LEU A 221 6.29 -8.42 17.10
CA LEU A 221 5.84 -7.43 16.13
C LEU A 221 5.45 -8.11 14.82
N VAL A 222 4.34 -7.65 14.23
CA VAL A 222 3.97 -8.01 12.86
C VAL A 222 4.09 -6.75 12.01
N TRP A 223 5.03 -6.77 11.05
CA TRP A 223 5.05 -5.78 9.99
C TRP A 223 4.02 -6.17 8.94
N ASP A 224 2.97 -5.38 8.83
CA ASP A 224 1.95 -5.56 7.81
C ASP A 224 2.19 -4.51 6.73
N GLY A 225 2.81 -4.93 5.63
CA GLY A 225 3.33 -4.04 4.60
C GLY A 225 2.24 -3.30 3.81
N GLY A 226 2.55 -2.09 3.36
CA GLY A 226 1.77 -1.35 2.38
C GLY A 226 2.14 -1.78 0.96
N ASN A 227 1.19 -1.69 0.04
CA ASN A 227 1.42 -1.92 -1.38
C ASN A 227 2.20 -3.21 -1.69
N ASN A 228 3.33 -3.14 -2.38
CA ASN A 228 4.32 -4.22 -2.45
C ASN A 228 5.68 -3.82 -1.87
N ASP A 229 5.70 -2.90 -0.90
CA ASP A 229 6.94 -2.44 -0.26
C ASP A 229 7.63 -3.56 0.55
N THR A 230 8.96 -3.56 0.51
CA THR A 230 9.80 -4.29 1.49
C THR A 230 9.59 -3.78 2.92
N SER A 231 9.85 -4.65 3.90
CA SER A 231 9.68 -4.28 5.30
C SER A 231 10.56 -3.11 5.75
N PHE A 232 10.02 -2.25 6.61
CA PHE A 232 10.77 -1.20 7.30
C PHE A 232 11.51 -1.76 8.52
N LEU A 233 11.25 -3.01 8.88
CA LEU A 233 11.89 -3.71 10.00
C LEU A 233 12.71 -4.88 9.46
N LYS A 234 13.82 -5.17 10.13
CA LYS A 234 14.55 -6.40 9.90
C LYS A 234 13.76 -7.55 10.50
N ALA A 235 13.16 -8.37 9.64
CA ALA A 235 12.33 -9.49 10.06
C ALA A 235 13.16 -10.74 10.44
N ASP A 236 12.68 -11.49 11.42
CA ASP A 236 13.14 -12.85 11.74
C ASP A 236 12.43 -13.90 10.88
N VAL A 237 11.20 -13.59 10.44
CA VAL A 237 10.44 -14.37 9.46
C VAL A 237 9.88 -13.42 8.41
N TYR A 238 10.26 -13.62 7.15
CA TYR A 238 9.83 -12.79 6.02
C TYR A 238 8.88 -13.59 5.10
N LEU A 239 7.61 -13.24 5.14
CA LEU A 239 6.57 -13.84 4.29
C LEU A 239 6.30 -12.93 3.10
N THR A 240 6.20 -13.51 1.90
CA THR A 240 5.78 -12.78 0.69
C THR A 240 4.58 -13.46 0.03
N VAL A 241 3.53 -12.70 -0.19
CA VAL A 241 2.33 -13.15 -0.90
C VAL A 241 2.46 -12.86 -2.39
N VAL A 242 2.17 -13.85 -3.23
CA VAL A 242 2.15 -13.74 -4.70
C VAL A 242 0.78 -14.15 -5.25
N ASP A 243 0.41 -13.60 -6.41
CA ASP A 243 -0.93 -13.70 -6.99
C ASP A 243 -0.90 -14.36 -8.38
N PRO A 244 -1.41 -15.59 -8.53
CA PRO A 244 -1.46 -16.31 -9.81
C PRO A 244 -2.48 -15.76 -10.82
N HIS A 245 -3.29 -14.76 -10.46
CA HIS A 245 -4.10 -14.03 -11.45
C HIS A 245 -3.26 -13.08 -12.31
N ARG A 246 -2.00 -12.83 -11.93
CA ARG A 246 -1.05 -11.95 -12.62
C ARG A 246 0.33 -12.62 -12.73
N PRO A 247 0.46 -13.76 -13.45
CA PRO A 247 1.71 -14.48 -13.53
C PRO A 247 2.83 -13.62 -14.11
N GLY A 248 4.04 -13.77 -13.58
CA GLY A 248 5.22 -12.98 -13.95
C GLY A 248 5.39 -11.70 -13.14
N HIS A 249 4.38 -11.22 -12.42
CA HIS A 249 4.50 -10.01 -11.60
C HIS A 249 5.43 -10.21 -10.39
N GLU A 250 5.56 -11.44 -9.90
CA GLU A 250 6.52 -11.86 -8.87
C GLU A 250 7.99 -11.69 -9.26
N VAL A 251 8.28 -11.52 -10.55
CA VAL A 251 9.63 -11.29 -11.11
C VAL A 251 9.69 -10.10 -12.08
N GLY A 252 8.65 -9.27 -12.09
CA GLY A 252 8.49 -8.17 -13.06
C GLY A 252 8.25 -6.79 -12.45
N TYR A 253 8.05 -6.72 -11.12
CA TYR A 253 7.66 -5.49 -10.42
C TYR A 253 8.59 -5.16 -9.25
N HIS A 254 8.81 -3.86 -9.07
CA HIS A 254 9.58 -3.27 -7.99
C HIS A 254 8.68 -2.82 -6.82
N PRO A 255 9.11 -3.02 -5.57
CA PRO A 255 10.18 -3.93 -5.13
C PRO A 255 9.64 -5.37 -4.93
N GLY A 256 8.55 -5.75 -5.59
CA GLY A 256 7.93 -7.07 -5.48
C GLY A 256 8.88 -8.26 -5.66
N GLU A 257 9.76 -8.23 -6.66
CA GLU A 257 10.78 -9.27 -6.83
C GLU A 257 11.78 -9.29 -5.66
N THR A 258 12.14 -8.12 -5.11
CA THR A 258 12.98 -8.03 -3.90
C THR A 258 12.33 -8.76 -2.74
N ASN A 259 11.01 -8.60 -2.54
CA ASN A 259 10.27 -9.33 -1.50
C ASN A 259 10.35 -10.85 -1.71
N VAL A 260 10.13 -11.33 -2.93
CA VAL A 260 10.23 -12.77 -3.26
C VAL A 260 11.63 -13.31 -2.96
N ARG A 261 12.68 -12.55 -3.27
CA ARG A 261 14.08 -12.92 -3.01
C ARG A 261 14.45 -12.91 -1.53
N LEU A 262 13.82 -12.04 -0.74
CA LEU A 262 14.04 -11.93 0.71
C LEU A 262 13.24 -12.97 1.51
N ALA A 263 12.18 -13.54 0.93
CA ALA A 263 11.23 -14.38 1.63
C ALA A 263 11.86 -15.68 2.20
N ASP A 264 11.51 -15.99 3.45
CA ASP A 264 11.67 -17.32 4.03
C ASP A 264 10.56 -18.26 3.56
N ALA A 265 9.36 -17.71 3.35
CA ALA A 265 8.24 -18.43 2.73
C ALA A 265 7.46 -17.53 1.76
N VAL A 266 7.08 -18.12 0.63
CA VAL A 266 6.23 -17.50 -0.38
C VAL A 266 4.87 -18.18 -0.38
N ILE A 267 3.81 -17.38 -0.23
CA ILE A 267 2.43 -17.84 -0.24
C ILE A 267 1.84 -17.53 -1.61
N ILE A 268 1.61 -18.57 -2.41
CA ILE A 268 0.82 -18.47 -3.65
C ILE A 268 -0.64 -18.47 -3.24
N ASN A 269 -1.26 -17.29 -3.26
CA ASN A 269 -2.62 -17.10 -2.79
C ASN A 269 -3.64 -17.30 -3.92
N LYS A 270 -4.94 -17.35 -3.60
CA LYS A 270 -6.05 -17.42 -4.58
C LYS A 270 -5.97 -18.63 -5.53
N VAL A 271 -5.30 -19.71 -5.14
CA VAL A 271 -5.12 -20.91 -5.99
C VAL A 271 -6.45 -21.60 -6.33
N ASP A 272 -7.49 -21.34 -5.56
CA ASP A 272 -8.85 -21.84 -5.74
C ASP A 272 -9.62 -21.13 -6.86
N THR A 273 -9.19 -19.94 -7.27
CA THR A 273 -9.85 -19.14 -8.33
C THR A 273 -8.97 -18.88 -9.55
N ALA A 274 -7.68 -19.18 -9.47
CA ALA A 274 -6.74 -19.00 -10.58
C ALA A 274 -6.64 -20.26 -11.45
N GLU A 275 -6.28 -20.05 -12.72
CA GLU A 275 -6.03 -21.14 -13.66
C GLU A 275 -4.83 -22.00 -13.20
N PRO A 276 -4.90 -23.35 -13.27
CA PRO A 276 -3.81 -24.23 -12.83
C PRO A 276 -2.47 -23.97 -13.53
N GLU A 277 -2.49 -23.56 -14.79
CA GLU A 277 -1.30 -23.16 -15.57
C GLU A 277 -0.63 -21.94 -14.96
N ALA A 278 -1.40 -20.93 -14.56
CA ALA A 278 -0.87 -19.71 -13.98
C ALA A 278 -0.25 -19.96 -12.59
N VAL A 279 -0.89 -20.83 -11.78
CA VAL A 279 -0.31 -21.30 -10.49
C VAL A 279 1.03 -22.00 -10.72
N ARG A 280 1.13 -22.84 -11.75
CA ARG A 280 2.38 -23.54 -12.12
C ARG A 280 3.47 -22.57 -12.58
N GLU A 281 3.12 -21.56 -13.37
CA GLU A 281 4.04 -20.54 -13.84
C GLU A 281 4.61 -19.72 -12.67
N VAL A 282 3.75 -19.19 -11.80
CA VAL A 282 4.19 -18.45 -10.60
C VAL A 282 5.07 -19.31 -9.70
N ARG A 283 4.71 -20.58 -9.49
CA ARG A 283 5.55 -21.52 -8.73
C ARG A 283 6.93 -21.68 -9.34
N ALA A 284 7.02 -21.82 -10.66
CA ALA A 284 8.30 -21.96 -11.37
C ALA A 284 9.15 -20.69 -11.22
N ASN A 285 8.54 -19.51 -11.40
CA ASN A 285 9.22 -18.22 -11.26
C ASN A 285 9.73 -18.00 -9.83
N VAL A 286 8.91 -18.27 -8.81
CA VAL A 286 9.31 -18.19 -7.39
C VAL A 286 10.46 -19.15 -7.09
N THR A 287 10.39 -20.40 -7.57
CA THR A 287 11.44 -21.40 -7.35
C THR A 287 12.76 -20.96 -7.99
N ALA A 288 12.71 -20.34 -9.16
CA ALA A 288 13.89 -19.82 -9.84
C ALA A 288 14.47 -18.58 -9.14
N ALA A 289 13.62 -17.65 -8.70
CA ALA A 289 14.03 -16.40 -8.05
C ALA A 289 14.57 -16.62 -6.63
N ASN A 290 13.95 -17.53 -5.87
CA ASN A 290 14.34 -17.88 -4.51
C ASN A 290 14.20 -19.40 -4.24
N PRO A 291 15.25 -20.19 -4.57
CA PRO A 291 15.24 -21.64 -4.38
C PRO A 291 15.16 -22.10 -2.92
N ARG A 292 15.36 -21.18 -1.95
CA ARG A 292 15.37 -21.50 -0.52
C ARG A 292 14.03 -21.25 0.16
N ALA A 293 13.14 -20.46 -0.45
CA ALA A 293 11.86 -20.14 0.15
C ALA A 293 10.96 -21.38 0.23
N ARG A 294 10.29 -21.54 1.37
CA ARG A 294 9.19 -22.49 1.49
C ARG A 294 7.99 -21.97 0.69
N ILE A 295 7.50 -22.76 -0.25
CA ILE A 295 6.29 -22.40 -1.01
C ILE A 295 5.06 -22.98 -0.31
N LEU A 296 4.08 -22.12 -0.04
CA LEU A 296 2.78 -22.45 0.51
C LEU A 296 1.70 -22.09 -0.51
N GLU A 297 0.63 -22.87 -0.59
CA GLU A 297 -0.56 -22.53 -1.37
C GLU A 297 -1.68 -22.13 -0.40
N ALA A 298 -2.45 -21.10 -0.75
CA ALA A 298 -3.59 -20.65 0.03
C ALA A 298 -4.79 -20.39 -0.88
N ALA A 299 -5.95 -20.88 -0.45
CA ALA A 299 -7.23 -20.50 -1.03
C ALA A 299 -7.70 -19.16 -0.44
N SER A 300 -8.40 -18.35 -1.23
CA SER A 300 -8.99 -17.08 -0.81
C SER A 300 -10.47 -17.03 -1.18
N PRO A 301 -11.31 -17.85 -0.51
CA PRO A 301 -12.72 -17.94 -0.86
C PRO A 301 -13.43 -16.64 -0.50
N VAL A 302 -14.20 -16.12 -1.45
CA VAL A 302 -15.08 -14.96 -1.23
C VAL A 302 -16.38 -15.43 -0.59
N ARG A 303 -16.83 -14.73 0.45
CA ARG A 303 -18.09 -14.99 1.14
C ARG A 303 -18.85 -13.67 1.26
N ALA A 304 -20.13 -13.69 0.90
CA ALA A 304 -21.03 -12.56 1.11
C ALA A 304 -21.81 -12.78 2.41
N ASP A 305 -22.03 -11.71 3.17
CA ASP A 305 -22.80 -11.77 4.42
C ASP A 305 -24.28 -12.07 4.15
N ASP A 306 -24.86 -11.42 3.14
CA ASP A 306 -26.25 -11.64 2.70
C ASP A 306 -26.33 -12.10 1.21
N PRO A 307 -26.04 -13.38 0.91
CA PRO A 307 -25.93 -13.86 -0.47
C PRO A 307 -27.21 -13.69 -1.31
N GLU A 308 -28.37 -13.76 -0.66
CA GLU A 308 -29.68 -13.69 -1.31
C GLU A 308 -29.99 -12.29 -1.87
N VAL A 309 -29.37 -11.23 -1.33
CA VAL A 309 -29.57 -9.85 -1.78
C VAL A 309 -29.01 -9.61 -3.18
N LEU A 310 -27.99 -10.37 -3.59
CA LEU A 310 -27.34 -10.19 -4.89
C LEU A 310 -28.04 -10.97 -6.02
N ARG A 311 -28.78 -12.03 -5.71
CA ARG A 311 -29.29 -12.97 -6.71
C ARG A 311 -30.35 -12.34 -7.61
N GLY A 312 -30.12 -12.38 -8.93
CA GLY A 312 -31.02 -11.84 -9.94
C GLY A 312 -31.15 -10.31 -9.93
N LYS A 313 -30.25 -9.61 -9.20
CA LYS A 313 -30.27 -8.16 -9.05
C LYS A 313 -29.27 -7.46 -9.96
N ARG A 314 -29.54 -6.20 -10.28
CA ARG A 314 -28.56 -5.25 -10.83
C ARG A 314 -27.68 -4.74 -9.71
N VAL A 315 -26.43 -5.21 -9.66
CA VAL A 315 -25.52 -5.00 -8.54
C VAL A 315 -24.47 -3.94 -8.88
N LEU A 316 -24.30 -2.95 -8.01
CA LEU A 316 -23.11 -2.09 -8.00
C LEU A 316 -22.03 -2.75 -7.14
N ALA A 317 -20.88 -3.09 -7.74
CA ALA A 317 -19.73 -3.61 -7.01
C ALA A 317 -18.84 -2.44 -6.57
N ILE A 318 -18.56 -2.35 -5.27
CA ILE A 318 -17.62 -1.40 -4.67
C ILE A 318 -16.41 -2.19 -4.18
N GLU A 319 -15.19 -1.75 -4.47
CA GLU A 319 -13.96 -2.52 -4.23
C GLU A 319 -12.82 -1.63 -3.75
N ASP A 320 -11.84 -2.23 -3.09
CA ASP A 320 -10.62 -1.58 -2.59
C ASP A 320 -9.90 -0.75 -3.67
N GLY A 321 -9.73 0.55 -3.43
CA GLY A 321 -9.21 1.54 -4.37
C GLY A 321 -7.80 1.22 -4.90
N PRO A 322 -6.77 1.16 -4.04
CA PRO A 322 -5.39 0.82 -4.41
C PRO A 322 -5.25 -0.45 -5.26
N THR A 323 -6.05 -1.49 -4.98
CA THR A 323 -6.05 -2.74 -5.76
C THR A 323 -6.41 -2.51 -7.24
N LEU A 324 -7.28 -1.54 -7.53
CA LEU A 324 -7.78 -1.24 -8.87
C LEU A 324 -6.95 -0.19 -9.60
N THR A 325 -6.35 0.75 -8.86
CA THR A 325 -5.58 1.85 -9.43
C THR A 325 -4.16 1.37 -9.74
N HIS A 326 -3.30 1.27 -8.73
CA HIS A 326 -1.89 0.90 -8.89
C HIS A 326 -1.66 -0.62 -8.90
N GLY A 327 -2.62 -1.38 -8.34
CA GLY A 327 -2.62 -2.84 -8.39
C GLY A 327 -3.00 -3.45 -9.75
N GLU A 328 -3.55 -2.66 -10.68
CA GLU A 328 -3.94 -3.09 -12.04
C GLU A 328 -4.95 -4.26 -12.09
N MET A 329 -5.68 -4.51 -11.00
CA MET A 329 -6.77 -5.51 -10.99
C MET A 329 -8.03 -4.95 -11.65
N ARG A 330 -8.67 -5.74 -12.51
CA ARG A 330 -9.90 -5.34 -13.22
C ARG A 330 -11.19 -5.80 -12.54
N TYR A 331 -11.07 -6.60 -11.49
CA TYR A 331 -12.15 -7.14 -10.67
C TYR A 331 -11.61 -7.45 -9.28
N GLY A 332 -12.49 -7.44 -8.28
CA GLY A 332 -12.16 -7.79 -6.90
C GLY A 332 -13.17 -8.75 -6.27
N ALA A 333 -13.28 -8.70 -4.94
CA ALA A 333 -14.09 -9.63 -4.16
C ALA A 333 -15.59 -9.42 -4.43
N ALA A 334 -16.08 -8.17 -4.45
CA ALA A 334 -17.50 -7.88 -4.72
C ALA A 334 -17.93 -8.36 -6.12
N THR A 335 -17.05 -8.17 -7.10
CA THR A 335 -17.26 -8.60 -8.49
C THR A 335 -17.37 -10.12 -8.59
N ILE A 336 -16.49 -10.85 -7.88
CA ILE A 336 -16.49 -12.31 -7.83
C ILE A 336 -17.75 -12.80 -7.11
N ALA A 337 -18.08 -12.23 -5.95
CA ALA A 337 -19.26 -12.60 -5.16
C ALA A 337 -20.56 -12.43 -5.96
N ALA A 338 -20.76 -11.25 -6.57
CA ALA A 338 -21.95 -10.95 -7.37
C ALA A 338 -22.13 -11.95 -8.51
N ARG A 339 -21.05 -12.31 -9.22
CA ARG A 339 -21.10 -13.30 -10.31
C ARG A 339 -21.43 -14.70 -9.79
N GLN A 340 -20.75 -15.15 -8.74
CA GLN A 340 -20.96 -16.49 -8.17
C GLN A 340 -22.37 -16.67 -7.60
N LEU A 341 -22.96 -15.60 -7.06
CA LEU A 341 -24.29 -15.61 -6.45
C LEU A 341 -25.43 -15.34 -7.43
N GLY A 342 -25.11 -15.17 -8.71
CA GLY A 342 -26.08 -15.07 -9.80
C GLY A 342 -26.73 -13.69 -9.90
N ALA A 343 -25.99 -12.61 -9.68
CA ALA A 343 -26.43 -11.26 -10.05
C ALA A 343 -26.85 -11.20 -11.52
N ALA A 344 -27.91 -10.46 -11.81
CA ALA A 344 -28.41 -10.31 -13.18
C ALA A 344 -27.47 -9.44 -14.03
N GLU A 345 -26.86 -8.43 -13.41
CA GLU A 345 -25.96 -7.48 -14.07
C GLU A 345 -25.00 -6.89 -13.03
N LEU A 346 -23.74 -6.66 -13.45
CA LEU A 346 -22.84 -5.74 -12.76
C LEU A 346 -22.96 -4.37 -13.42
N VAL A 347 -23.46 -3.39 -12.68
CA VAL A 347 -23.73 -2.04 -13.19
C VAL A 347 -22.43 -1.25 -13.29
N ASP A 348 -22.16 -0.70 -14.48
CA ASP A 348 -21.02 0.19 -14.71
C ASP A 348 -21.27 1.55 -14.04
N PRO A 349 -20.45 1.98 -13.05
CA PRO A 349 -20.68 3.23 -12.34
C PRO A 349 -20.26 4.48 -13.11
N ARG A 350 -19.50 4.36 -14.21
CA ARG A 350 -18.93 5.53 -14.92
C ARG A 350 -19.96 6.58 -15.36
N PRO A 351 -21.17 6.23 -15.84
CA PRO A 351 -22.19 7.22 -16.17
C PRO A 351 -22.72 8.02 -14.99
N PHE A 352 -22.48 7.55 -13.75
CA PHE A 352 -22.98 8.14 -12.52
C PHE A 352 -21.89 8.86 -11.72
N ALA A 353 -20.62 8.61 -12.05
CA ALA A 353 -19.46 9.18 -11.37
C ALA A 353 -19.44 10.71 -11.41
N VAL A 354 -19.11 11.32 -10.28
CA VAL A 354 -18.98 12.78 -10.12
C VAL A 354 -17.62 13.17 -9.54
N GLY A 355 -17.24 14.43 -9.74
CA GLY A 355 -16.07 15.05 -9.12
C GLY A 355 -14.82 14.18 -9.22
N GLU A 356 -14.15 13.95 -8.09
CA GLU A 356 -12.89 13.20 -8.01
C GLU A 356 -13.04 11.72 -8.39
N ILE A 357 -14.25 11.14 -8.28
CA ILE A 357 -14.52 9.76 -8.73
C ILE A 357 -14.50 9.70 -10.26
N ALA A 358 -15.09 10.69 -10.94
CA ALA A 358 -15.04 10.77 -12.40
C ALA A 358 -13.61 10.98 -12.92
N GLU A 359 -12.84 11.82 -12.22
CA GLU A 359 -11.41 12.04 -12.51
C GLU A 359 -10.59 10.75 -12.31
N THR A 360 -10.89 9.96 -11.28
CA THR A 360 -10.26 8.66 -11.03
C THR A 360 -10.48 7.70 -12.21
N PHE A 361 -11.71 7.61 -12.75
CA PHE A 361 -11.97 6.79 -13.93
C PHE A 361 -11.24 7.30 -15.20
N ALA A 362 -11.10 8.62 -15.35
CA ALA A 362 -10.34 9.19 -16.45
C ALA A 362 -8.84 8.86 -16.36
N ARG A 363 -8.27 8.89 -15.15
CA ARG A 363 -6.87 8.54 -14.87
C ARG A 363 -6.60 7.04 -15.01
N TYR A 364 -7.55 6.19 -14.62
CA TYR A 364 -7.43 4.72 -14.66
C TYR A 364 -8.49 4.10 -15.59
N PRO A 365 -8.37 4.26 -16.93
CA PRO A 365 -9.39 3.82 -17.88
C PRO A 365 -9.54 2.29 -17.97
N SER A 366 -8.62 1.53 -17.38
CA SER A 366 -8.63 0.08 -17.38
C SER A 366 -9.49 -0.55 -16.28
N VAL A 367 -9.99 0.27 -15.33
CA VAL A 367 -10.89 -0.18 -14.26
C VAL A 367 -12.19 -0.74 -14.87
N GLY A 368 -12.58 -1.91 -14.39
CA GLY A 368 -13.77 -2.63 -14.83
C GLY A 368 -15.10 -1.94 -14.45
N PRO A 369 -16.25 -2.59 -14.69
CA PRO A 369 -17.56 -2.09 -14.27
C PRO A 369 -17.76 -2.27 -12.75
N LEU A 370 -16.99 -1.50 -11.98
CA LEU A 370 -16.96 -1.50 -10.53
C LEU A 370 -16.51 -0.11 -10.03
N LEU A 371 -16.87 0.24 -8.80
CA LEU A 371 -16.60 1.52 -8.18
C LEU A 371 -15.43 1.38 -7.19
N PRO A 372 -14.29 2.08 -7.41
CA PRO A 372 -13.23 2.15 -6.42
C PRO A 372 -13.73 2.86 -5.16
N ALA A 373 -13.51 2.28 -3.99
CA ALA A 373 -13.79 2.89 -2.69
C ALA A 373 -12.75 3.97 -2.39
N MET A 374 -12.96 5.16 -2.95
CA MET A 374 -12.05 6.29 -2.79
C MET A 374 -12.53 7.16 -1.62
N GLY A 375 -11.63 7.49 -0.69
CA GLY A 375 -11.99 8.25 0.51
C GLY A 375 -10.80 8.88 1.22
N TYR A 376 -9.86 9.45 0.46
CA TYR A 376 -8.68 10.13 0.99
C TYR A 376 -9.02 11.48 1.68
N GLY A 377 -10.23 12.02 1.49
CA GLY A 377 -10.70 13.24 2.14
C GLY A 377 -12.19 13.50 1.95
N ASP A 378 -12.72 14.49 2.67
CA ASP A 378 -14.16 14.78 2.76
C ASP A 378 -14.86 15.03 1.42
N GLN A 379 -14.16 15.60 0.44
CA GLN A 379 -14.74 15.84 -0.88
C GLN A 379 -14.93 14.52 -1.62
N GLN A 380 -13.92 13.64 -1.58
CA GLN A 380 -13.96 12.34 -2.23
C GLN A 380 -15.02 11.42 -1.64
N VAL A 381 -15.23 11.48 -0.32
CA VAL A 381 -16.31 10.77 0.37
C VAL A 381 -17.68 11.25 -0.13
N ARG A 382 -17.90 12.58 -0.22
CA ARG A 382 -19.14 13.14 -0.77
C ARG A 382 -19.38 12.76 -2.22
N ASP A 383 -18.32 12.76 -3.03
CA ASP A 383 -18.41 12.36 -4.44
C ASP A 383 -18.71 10.85 -4.58
N LEU A 384 -18.19 10.02 -3.67
CA LEU A 384 -18.51 8.59 -3.58
C LEU A 384 -19.98 8.38 -3.22
N GLU A 385 -20.48 9.04 -2.17
CA GLU A 385 -21.89 9.00 -1.74
C GLU A 385 -22.84 9.42 -2.88
N GLU A 386 -22.55 10.56 -3.53
CA GLU A 386 -23.36 11.08 -4.64
C GLU A 386 -23.33 10.14 -5.85
N THR A 387 -22.17 9.54 -6.16
CA THR A 387 -22.04 8.55 -7.24
C THR A 387 -22.93 7.32 -6.97
N ILE A 388 -22.92 6.81 -5.74
CA ILE A 388 -23.76 5.67 -5.33
C ILE A 388 -25.24 6.05 -5.39
N ALA A 389 -25.61 7.24 -4.90
CA ALA A 389 -26.99 7.73 -4.93
C ALA A 389 -27.53 7.85 -6.36
N ARG A 390 -26.72 8.36 -7.30
CA ARG A 390 -27.08 8.43 -8.73
C ARG A 390 -27.24 7.05 -9.36
N ALA A 391 -26.35 6.11 -9.03
CA ALA A 391 -26.45 4.74 -9.51
C ALA A 391 -27.72 4.04 -8.99
N ALA A 392 -28.07 4.25 -7.71
CA ALA A 392 -29.33 3.79 -7.12
C ALA A 392 -30.55 4.38 -7.83
N ALA A 393 -30.55 5.69 -8.10
CA ALA A 393 -31.61 6.36 -8.87
C ALA A 393 -31.73 5.82 -10.31
N ALA A 394 -30.64 5.30 -10.89
CA ALA A 394 -30.59 4.67 -12.20
C ALA A 394 -30.90 3.15 -12.18
N GLY A 395 -31.46 2.65 -11.07
CA GLY A 395 -32.01 1.30 -10.96
C GLY A 395 -31.00 0.23 -10.54
N VAL A 396 -29.88 0.60 -9.90
CA VAL A 396 -29.12 -0.35 -9.08
C VAL A 396 -30.04 -0.85 -7.96
N GLU A 397 -30.11 -2.16 -7.78
CA GLU A 397 -31.02 -2.81 -6.82
C GLU A 397 -30.30 -3.35 -5.58
N ALA A 398 -28.98 -3.53 -5.66
CA ALA A 398 -28.15 -4.02 -4.58
C ALA A 398 -26.71 -3.52 -4.72
N VAL A 399 -26.01 -3.45 -3.59
CA VAL A 399 -24.58 -3.09 -3.54
C VAL A 399 -23.81 -4.28 -2.97
N ALA A 400 -22.72 -4.65 -3.64
CA ALA A 400 -21.75 -5.59 -3.10
C ALA A 400 -20.51 -4.81 -2.68
N ILE A 401 -20.19 -4.84 -1.39
CA ILE A 401 -19.03 -4.14 -0.81
C ILE A 401 -17.90 -5.16 -0.67
N GLY A 402 -16.80 -4.92 -1.39
CA GLY A 402 -15.59 -5.73 -1.42
C GLY A 402 -14.49 -5.22 -0.50
N THR A 403 -14.78 -4.17 0.28
CA THR A 403 -13.88 -3.59 1.28
C THR A 403 -14.16 -4.22 2.66
N PRO A 404 -13.18 -4.26 3.57
CA PRO A 404 -13.34 -4.90 4.88
C PRO A 404 -14.07 -4.04 5.94
N ILE A 405 -14.55 -2.85 5.56
CA ILE A 405 -15.20 -1.90 6.47
C ILE A 405 -16.62 -1.58 6.02
N ASP A 406 -17.42 -1.14 6.99
CA ASP A 406 -18.71 -0.53 6.71
C ASP A 406 -18.50 0.89 6.16
N LEU A 407 -19.07 1.13 4.98
CA LEU A 407 -19.01 2.42 4.28
C LEU A 407 -20.15 3.36 4.68
N GLY A 408 -21.13 2.91 5.48
CA GLY A 408 -22.28 3.71 5.95
C GLY A 408 -23.52 3.54 5.10
#